data_AF-A0A1C0U0J6-F1
#
_entry.id   AF-A0A1C0U0J6-F1
#
_cell.length_a   1.000
_cell.length_b   1.000
_cell.length_c   1.000
_cell.angle_alpha   90.00
_cell.angle_beta   90.00
_cell.angle_gamma   90.00
#
_symmetry.space_group_name_H-M   'P 1'
#
loop_
_entity.id
_entity.type
_entity.pdbx_description
1 polymer ?
#
loop_
_entity_poly.entity_id
_entity_poly.type
_entity_poly.pdbx_seq_one_letter_code
_entity_poly.pdbx_strand_id
1 'polypeptide(L)' 'MTGIFISTGQAVNYSQEKTVAMMSEMKQKTERVIEEVQALIPENFPLNISEPIFSGLRRQAAKLP' A
#
# COMPACT_ATOMS: atom_id res chain seq x y z
N MET A 1 -9.17 -6.92 -5.44
CA MET A 1 -7.71 -7.04 -5.24
C MET A 1 -7.36 -8.07 -4.17
N THR A 2 -7.99 -8.04 -3.00
CA THR A 2 -7.73 -8.98 -1.89
C THR A 2 -7.79 -10.46 -2.30
N GLY A 3 -8.80 -10.86 -3.07
CA GLY A 3 -8.93 -12.23 -3.53
C GLY A 3 -7.78 -12.73 -4.42
N ILE A 4 -7.21 -11.86 -5.26
CA ILE A 4 -6.11 -12.23 -6.17
C ILE A 4 -4.86 -12.58 -5.35
N PHE A 5 -4.46 -11.72 -4.41
CA PHE A 5 -3.27 -11.97 -3.58
C PHE A 5 -3.38 -13.23 -2.72
N ILE A 6 -4.54 -13.47 -2.11
CA ILE A 6 -4.80 -14.70 -1.35
C ILE A 6 -4.68 -15.93 -2.26
N SER A 7 -5.34 -15.91 -3.43
CA SER A 7 -5.30 -17.03 -4.36
C SER A 7 -3.89 -17.32 -4.90
N THR A 8 -3.11 -16.28 -5.19
CA THR A 8 -1.73 -16.41 -5.64
C THR A 8 -0.84 -16.99 -4.53
N GLY A 9 -1.01 -16.53 -3.29
CA GLY A 9 -0.28 -17.10 -2.14
C GLY A 9 -0.59 -18.58 -1.94
N GLN A 10 -1.88 -18.94 -1.98
CA GLN A 10 -2.30 -20.34 -1.87
C GLN A 10 -1.72 -21.22 -2.98
N ALA A 11 -1.65 -20.72 -4.22
CA ALA A 11 -1.07 -21.45 -5.35
C ALA A 11 0.41 -21.82 -5.17
N VAL A 12 1.13 -21.13 -4.28
CA VAL A 12 2.53 -21.40 -3.92
C VAL A 12 2.68 -21.92 -2.49
N ASN A 13 1.62 -22.49 -1.90
CA ASN A 13 1.57 -22.99 -0.52
C ASN A 13 1.92 -21.93 0.55
N TYR A 14 1.74 -20.64 0.23
CA TYR A 14 1.85 -19.55 1.20
C TYR A 14 0.53 -19.38 1.96
N SER A 15 0.63 -19.19 3.28
CA SER A 15 -0.54 -19.13 4.15
C SER A 15 -1.46 -17.94 3.82
N GLN A 16 -2.75 -18.22 3.72
CA GLN A 16 -3.78 -17.18 3.59
C GLN A 16 -3.74 -16.21 4.77
N GLU A 17 -3.60 -16.71 6.00
CA GLU A 17 -3.52 -15.88 7.20
C GLU A 17 -2.33 -14.92 7.12
N LYS A 18 -1.15 -15.43 6.73
CA LYS A 18 0.05 -14.60 6.55
C LYS A 18 -0.13 -13.58 5.43
N THR A 19 -0.85 -13.93 4.37
CA THR A 19 -1.17 -13.00 3.27
C THR A 19 -2.06 -11.87 3.76
N VAL A 20 -3.13 -12.19 4.49
CA VAL A 20 -4.04 -11.20 5.06
C VAL A 20 -3.31 -10.31 6.07
N ALA A 21 -2.51 -10.89 6.96
CA ALA A 21 -1.72 -10.13 7.93
C ALA A 21 -0.79 -9.11 7.26
N MET A 22 -0.08 -9.52 6.20
CA MET A 22 0.77 -8.62 5.41
C MET A 22 -0.03 -7.49 4.75
N MET A 23 -1.20 -7.80 4.20
CA MET A 23 -2.06 -6.77 3.57
C MET A 23 -2.61 -5.77 4.60
N SER A 24 -3.00 -6.25 5.78
CA SER A 24 -3.45 -5.37 6.87
C SER A 24 -2.31 -4.52 7.42
N GLU A 25 -1.09 -5.06 7.52
CA GLU A 25 0.10 -4.28 7.87
C GLU A 25 0.38 -3.18 6.85
N MET A 26 0.30 -3.48 5.55
CA MET A 26 0.46 -2.47 4.49
C MET A 26 -0.57 -1.33 4.63
N LYS A 27 -1.83 -1.67 4.91
CA LYS A 27 -2.89 -0.69 5.16
C LYS A 27 -2.57 0.20 6.36
N GLN A 28 -2.19 -0.41 7.49
CA GLN A 28 -1.86 0.31 8.72
C GLN A 28 -0.65 1.25 8.55
N LYS A 29 0.34 0.86 7.73
CA LYS A 29 1.56 1.65 7.50
C LYS A 29 1.42 2.74 6.44
N THR A 30 0.34 2.74 5.64
CA THR A 30 0.24 3.57 4.43
C THR A 30 0.43 5.06 4.72
N GLU A 31 -0.32 5.65 5.66
CA GLU A 31 -0.23 7.09 5.94
C GLU A 31 1.15 7.48 6.48
N ARG A 32 1.68 6.70 7.43
CA ARG A 32 3.01 6.93 7.99
C ARG A 32 4.09 6.94 6.92
N VAL A 33 4.08 5.99 5.99
CA VAL A 33 5.07 5.94 4.90
C VAL A 33 4.89 7.13 3.94
N ILE A 34 3.65 7.56 3.67
CA ILE A 34 3.40 8.75 2.87
C ILE A 34 4.03 9.98 3.54
N GLU A 35 3.82 10.17 4.85
CA GLU A 35 4.41 11.28 5.62
C GLU A 35 5.94 11.23 5.61
N GLU A 36 6.53 10.06 5.87
CA GLU A 36 7.98 9.85 5.86
C GLU A 36 8.58 10.17 4.48
N VAL A 37 7.94 9.75 3.39
CA VAL A 37 8.40 10.06 2.03
C VAL A 37 8.18 11.53 1.70
N GLN A 38 7.05 12.12 2.09
CA GLN A 38 6.76 13.54 1.83
C GLN A 38 7.80 14.46 2.47
N ALA A 39 8.31 14.10 3.66
CA ALA A 39 9.39 14.82 4.32
C ALA A 39 10.76 14.76 3.59
N LEU A 40 10.93 13.81 2.67
CA LEU A 40 12.15 13.63 1.87
C LEU A 40 12.06 14.28 0.48
N ILE A 41 10.88 14.79 0.10
CA ILE A 41 10.67 15.38 -1.22
C ILE A 41 11.20 16.83 -1.22
N PRO A 42 12.02 17.22 -2.22
CA PRO A 42 12.48 18.60 -2.37
C PRO A 42 11.32 19.58 -2.58
N GLU A 43 11.45 20.82 -2.11
CA GLU A 43 10.40 21.86 -2.23
C GLU A 43 9.98 22.14 -3.68
N ASN A 44 10.90 21.98 -4.65
CA ASN A 44 10.65 22.20 -6.07
C ASN A 44 10.15 20.95 -6.82
N PHE A 45 9.84 19.87 -6.12
CA PHE A 45 9.31 18.67 -6.75
C PHE A 45 7.88 18.91 -7.26
N PRO A 46 7.52 18.43 -8.47
CA PRO A 46 6.20 18.73 -9.04
C PRO A 46 5.05 18.06 -8.27
N LEU A 47 4.15 18.88 -7.72
CA LEU A 47 2.96 18.41 -6.99
C LEU A 47 2.01 17.58 -7.86
N ASN A 48 1.96 17.87 -9.16
CA ASN A 48 1.17 17.09 -10.12
C ASN A 48 1.71 15.66 -10.34
N ILE A 49 2.86 15.31 -9.77
CA ILE A 49 3.41 13.95 -9.76
C ILE A 49 3.23 13.28 -8.40
N SER A 50 3.61 13.94 -7.30
CA SER A 50 3.52 13.34 -5.95
C SER A 50 2.07 13.12 -5.49
N GLU A 51 1.18 14.08 -5.74
CA GLU A 51 -0.20 14.03 -5.25
C GLU A 51 -1.00 12.87 -5.86
N PRO A 52 -0.94 12.60 -7.19
CA PRO A 52 -1.57 11.41 -7.76
C PRO A 52 -1.03 10.09 -7.21
N ILE A 53 0.26 10.02 -6.87
CA ILE A 53 0.87 8.82 -6.29
C ILE A 53 0.31 8.59 -4.89
N PHE A 54 0.36 9.60 -4.02
CA PHE A 54 -0.13 9.47 -2.64
C PHE A 54 -1.64 9.20 -2.59
N SER A 55 -2.44 9.94 -3.35
CA SER A 55 -3.89 9.66 -3.45
C SER A 55 -4.16 8.27 -4.02
N GLY A 56 -3.35 7.80 -4.97
CA GLY A 56 -3.36 6.45 -5.48
C GLY A 56 -3.11 5.40 -4.38
N LEU A 57 -2.05 5.56 -3.59
CA LEU A 57 -1.72 4.68 -2.47
C LEU A 57 -2.84 4.60 -1.44
N ARG A 58 -3.39 5.75 -1.04
CA ARG A 58 -4.54 5.82 -0.09
C ARG A 58 -5.75 5.07 -0.63
N ARG A 59 -6.12 5.31 -1.89
CA ARG A 59 -7.24 4.61 -2.55
C ARG A 59 -7.04 3.10 -2.63
N GLN A 60 -5.80 2.63 -2.74
CA GLN A 60 -5.50 1.20 -2.79
C GLN A 60 -5.49 0.58 -1.39
N ALA A 61 -4.92 1.27 -0.39
CA ALA A 61 -4.93 0.86 1.00
C ALA A 61 -6.35 0.73 1.56
N ALA A 62 -7.27 1.63 1.18
CA ALA A 62 -8.68 1.57 1.56
C ALA A 62 -9.41 0.29 1.09
N LYS A 63 -8.85 -0.43 0.10
CA LYS A 63 -9.40 -1.70 -0.42
C LYS A 63 -8.78 -2.93 0.22
N LEU A 64 -7.76 -2.77 1.05
CA LEU A 64 -7.12 -3.84 1.80
C LEU A 64 -7.96 -4.21 3.02
N PRO A 65 -7.90 -5.48 3.47
CA PRO A 65 -8.59 -5.94 4.70
C PRO A 65 -8.13 -5.12 5.92
#